data_AF-A0A1F7W5B9-F1
#
_entry.id   AF-A0A1F7W5B9-F1
#
_cell.length_a   1.000
_cell.length_b   1.000
_cell.length_c   1.000
_cell.angle_alpha   90.00
_cell.angle_beta   90.00
_cell.angle_gamma   90.00
#
_symmetry.space_group_name_H-M   'P 1'
#
loop_
_entity.id
_entity.type
_entity.pdbx_description
1 polymer ?
#
loop_
_entity_poly.entity_id
_entity_poly.type
_entity_poly.pdbx_seq_one_letter_code
_entity_poly.pdbx_strand_id
1 'polypeptide(L)'
;METLKRYFSKRYFLYFLFLFLTLYPGSFLLYVGYTVTKSGVLHVAMYAYFPILIFFFSFFYLRKSINDWNDRFIVAFGWIALTLIFSALLVPYVYGFDWTSIINFSQMRANWSTLLAVFLAGILASLQKSSLK
;
A
#
# COMPACT_ATOMS: atom_id res chain seq x y z
N MET A 1 0.42 -25.45 -9.84
CA MET A 1 -0.52 -24.65 -10.67
C MET A 1 -1.60 -23.94 -9.84
N GLU A 2 -2.08 -24.52 -8.74
CA GLU A 2 -3.06 -23.89 -7.85
C GLU A 2 -2.56 -22.60 -7.18
N THR A 3 -1.29 -22.57 -6.77
CA THR A 3 -0.64 -21.39 -6.17
C THR A 3 -0.61 -20.18 -7.10
N LEU A 4 -0.38 -20.39 -8.41
CA LEU A 4 -0.44 -19.33 -9.42
C LEU A 4 -1.88 -18.83 -9.61
N LYS A 5 -2.85 -19.73 -9.76
CA LYS A 5 -4.27 -19.35 -9.88
C LYS A 5 -4.76 -18.52 -8.67
N ARG A 6 -4.21 -18.76 -7.47
CA ARG A 6 -4.48 -17.97 -6.26
C ARG A 6 -4.05 -16.50 -6.40
N TYR A 7 -2.80 -16.25 -6.84
CA TYR A 7 -2.25 -14.89 -6.99
C TYR A 7 -2.75 -14.17 -8.25
N PHE A 8 -3.27 -14.90 -9.24
CA PHE A 8 -3.95 -14.33 -10.41
C PHE A 8 -5.48 -14.30 -10.26
N SER A 9 -6.00 -14.36 -9.03
CA SER A 9 -7.44 -14.31 -8.80
C SER A 9 -7.99 -12.88 -8.93
N LYS A 10 -9.25 -12.77 -9.39
CA LYS A 10 -9.98 -11.48 -9.47
C LYS A 10 -9.95 -10.73 -8.14
N ARG A 11 -10.04 -11.45 -7.02
CA ARG A 11 -9.99 -10.87 -5.68
C ARG A 11 -8.65 -10.19 -5.37
N TYR A 12 -7.54 -10.83 -5.76
CA TYR A 12 -6.20 -10.28 -5.57
C TYR A 12 -6.01 -9.02 -6.40
N PHE A 13 -6.37 -9.05 -7.69
CA PHE A 13 -6.28 -7.88 -8.57
C PHE A 13 -7.15 -6.71 -8.06
N LEU A 14 -8.40 -6.99 -7.68
CA LEU A 14 -9.30 -5.97 -7.15
C LEU A 14 -8.77 -5.35 -5.85
N TYR A 15 -8.15 -6.14 -4.97
CA TYR A 15 -7.53 -5.61 -3.76
C TYR A 15 -6.49 -4.52 -4.10
N PHE A 16 -5.56 -4.81 -5.00
CA PHE A 16 -4.54 -3.82 -5.39
C PHE A 16 -5.12 -2.63 -6.15
N LEU A 17 -6.10 -2.88 -7.02
CA LEU A 17 -6.77 -1.81 -7.76
C LEU A 17 -7.47 -0.83 -6.80
N PHE A 18 -8.22 -1.34 -5.82
CA PHE A 18 -8.88 -0.50 -4.82
C PHE A 18 -7.88 0.19 -3.90
N LEU A 19 -6.80 -0.49 -3.53
CA LEU A 19 -5.72 0.12 -2.76
C LEU A 19 -5.17 1.33 -3.50
N PHE A 20 -4.85 1.17 -4.79
CA PHE A 20 -4.30 2.24 -5.62
C PHE A 20 -5.30 3.39 -5.82
N LEU A 21 -6.52 3.09 -6.24
CA LEU A 21 -7.56 4.10 -6.50
C LEU A 21 -7.98 4.87 -5.24
N THR A 22 -7.85 4.28 -4.05
CA THR A 22 -8.14 4.98 -2.80
C THR A 22 -6.95 5.80 -2.33
N LEU A 23 -5.76 5.22 -2.36
CA LEU A 23 -4.56 5.84 -1.80
C LEU A 23 -4.05 7.00 -2.66
N TYR A 24 -4.08 6.86 -3.98
CA TYR A 24 -3.47 7.85 -4.86
C TYR A 24 -4.19 9.22 -4.79
N PRO A 25 -5.53 9.32 -4.97
CA PRO A 25 -6.21 10.61 -4.88
C PRO A 25 -6.11 11.26 -3.49
N GLY A 26 -6.21 10.47 -2.43
CA GLY A 26 -6.09 11.01 -1.08
C GLY A 26 -4.69 11.54 -0.78
N SER A 27 -3.64 10.84 -1.23
CA SER A 27 -2.27 11.34 -1.11
C SER A 27 -2.03 12.63 -1.88
N PHE A 28 -2.60 12.74 -3.09
CA PHE A 28 -2.54 13.94 -3.90
C PHE A 28 -3.24 15.12 -3.22
N LEU A 29 -4.46 14.92 -2.71
CA LEU A 29 -5.22 15.96 -2.01
C LEU A 29 -4.51 16.44 -0.74
N LEU A 30 -3.92 15.51 0.05
CA LEU A 30 -3.13 15.87 1.22
C LEU A 30 -1.88 16.67 0.85
N TYR A 31 -1.17 16.26 -0.21
CA TYR A 31 -0.01 16.99 -0.72
C TYR A 31 -0.37 18.40 -1.19
N VAL A 32 -1.43 18.56 -1.99
CA VAL A 32 -1.92 19.87 -2.44
C VAL A 32 -2.32 20.72 -1.24
N GLY A 33 -3.12 20.18 -0.32
CA GLY A 33 -3.56 20.90 0.88
C GLY A 33 -2.40 21.36 1.74
N TYR A 34 -1.39 20.50 1.96
CA TYR A 34 -0.17 20.87 2.67
C TYR A 34 0.61 21.95 1.92
N THR A 35 0.74 21.83 0.61
CA THR A 35 1.52 22.78 -0.20
C THR A 35 0.94 24.18 -0.15
N VAL A 36 -0.40 24.30 -0.11
CA VAL A 36 -1.15 25.57 -0.01
C VAL A 36 -1.12 26.14 1.41
N THR A 37 -1.40 25.32 2.42
CA THR A 37 -1.60 25.82 3.80
C THR A 37 -0.34 25.84 4.66
N LYS A 38 0.67 25.04 4.29
CA LYS A 38 1.86 24.74 5.11
C LYS A 38 1.54 24.24 6.52
N SER A 39 0.36 23.64 6.72
CA SER A 39 -0.08 23.16 8.03
C SER A 39 0.73 21.95 8.51
N GLY A 40 1.22 22.01 9.75
CA GLY A 40 1.89 20.88 10.41
C GLY A 40 0.99 19.65 10.57
N VAL A 41 -0.33 19.85 10.72
CA VAL A 41 -1.30 18.74 10.81
C VAL A 41 -1.37 17.99 9.49
N LEU A 42 -1.42 18.69 8.36
CA LEU A 42 -1.42 18.07 7.04
C LEU A 42 -0.10 17.38 6.73
N HIS A 43 1.02 17.92 7.22
CA HIS A 43 2.32 17.27 7.13
C HIS A 43 2.30 15.90 7.82
N VAL A 44 1.86 15.83 9.08
CA VAL A 44 1.72 14.56 9.81
C VAL A 44 0.75 13.61 9.11
N ALA A 45 -0.39 14.14 8.65
CA ALA A 45 -1.39 13.35 7.92
C ALA A 45 -0.81 12.71 6.66
N MET A 46 0.02 13.42 5.89
CA MET A 46 0.67 12.87 4.68
C MET A 46 1.53 11.63 4.99
N TYR A 47 2.29 11.64 6.08
CA TYR A 47 3.14 10.49 6.45
C TYR A 47 2.34 9.35 7.09
N ALA A 48 1.25 9.65 7.80
CA ALA A 48 0.43 8.64 8.45
C ALA A 48 -0.59 7.99 7.50
N TYR A 49 -1.02 8.69 6.45
CA TYR A 49 -2.11 8.29 5.56
C TYR A 49 -1.86 6.92 4.90
N PHE A 50 -0.72 6.75 4.23
CA PHE A 50 -0.36 5.49 3.56
C PHE A 50 -0.31 4.29 4.52
N PRO A 51 0.50 4.30 5.61
CA PRO A 51 0.61 3.13 6.48
C PRO A 51 -0.72 2.77 7.16
N ILE A 52 -1.53 3.76 7.58
CA ILE A 52 -2.82 3.50 8.22
C ILE A 52 -3.79 2.82 7.26
N LEU A 53 -3.93 3.34 6.04
CA LEU A 53 -4.85 2.76 5.09
C LEU A 53 -4.38 1.42 4.57
N ILE A 54 -3.08 1.25 4.31
CA ILE A 54 -2.52 -0.06 3.94
C ILE A 54 -2.78 -1.07 5.04
N PHE A 55 -2.58 -0.70 6.31
CA PHE A 55 -2.92 -1.56 7.44
C PHE A 55 -4.40 -1.97 7.41
N PHE A 56 -5.30 -0.99 7.26
CA PHE A 56 -6.75 -1.23 7.26
C PHE A 56 -7.16 -2.17 6.12
N PHE A 57 -6.78 -1.85 4.88
CA PHE A 57 -7.13 -2.67 3.71
C PHE A 57 -6.49 -4.05 3.77
N SER A 58 -5.22 -4.15 4.16
CA SER A 58 -4.55 -5.44 4.34
C SER A 58 -5.24 -6.28 5.40
N PHE A 59 -5.70 -5.67 6.49
CA PHE A 59 -6.41 -6.37 7.55
C PHE A 59 -7.72 -6.99 7.03
N PHE A 60 -8.56 -6.23 6.33
CA PHE A 60 -9.79 -6.78 5.75
C PHE A 60 -9.54 -7.85 4.69
N TYR A 61 -8.51 -7.67 3.87
CA TYR A 61 -8.12 -8.64 2.88
C TYR A 61 -7.65 -9.95 3.52
N LEU A 62 -6.67 -9.88 4.43
CA LEU A 62 -6.04 -11.03 5.10
C LEU A 62 -6.98 -11.74 6.07
N ARG A 63 -7.94 -11.03 6.67
CA ARG A 63 -8.99 -11.65 7.51
C ARG A 63 -9.81 -12.70 6.77
N LYS A 64 -10.06 -12.46 5.48
CA LYS A 64 -10.86 -13.35 4.63
C LYS A 64 -10.00 -14.19 3.68
N SER A 65 -8.68 -14.02 3.65
CA SER A 65 -7.77 -14.79 2.80
C SER A 65 -7.05 -15.89 3.60
N ILE A 66 -6.23 -16.68 2.91
CA ILE A 66 -5.24 -17.52 3.56
C ILE A 66 -4.15 -16.58 4.09
N ASN A 67 -4.06 -16.46 5.40
CA ASN A 67 -3.16 -15.55 6.08
C ASN A 67 -1.93 -16.28 6.61
N ASP A 68 -1.11 -16.79 5.69
CA ASP A 68 0.20 -17.36 5.95
C ASP A 68 1.32 -16.31 5.72
N TRP A 69 2.55 -16.63 6.10
CA TRP A 69 3.68 -15.70 5.91
C TRP A 69 3.93 -15.38 4.44
N ASN A 70 3.71 -16.34 3.54
CA ASN A 70 3.90 -16.14 2.10
C ASN A 70 2.91 -15.12 1.53
N ASP A 71 1.62 -15.18 1.92
CA ASP A 71 0.59 -14.21 1.49
C ASP A 71 0.95 -12.82 1.98
N ARG A 72 1.40 -12.70 3.24
CA ARG A 72 1.82 -11.41 3.80
C ARG A 72 2.99 -10.81 3.03
N PHE A 73 4.02 -11.60 2.73
CA PHE A 73 5.15 -11.14 1.93
C PHE A 73 4.74 -10.71 0.53
N ILE A 74 3.91 -11.51 -0.14
CA ILE A 74 3.44 -11.22 -1.50
C ILE A 74 2.55 -9.98 -1.54
N VAL A 75 1.69 -9.77 -0.54
CA VAL A 75 0.91 -8.54 -0.43
C VAL A 75 1.81 -7.33 -0.20
N ALA A 76 2.78 -7.46 0.71
CA ALA A 76 3.66 -6.36 1.09
C ALA A 76 4.59 -5.93 -0.07
N PHE A 77 5.28 -6.88 -0.69
CA PHE A 77 6.17 -6.60 -1.82
C PHE A 77 5.42 -6.36 -3.13
N GLY A 78 4.28 -7.02 -3.33
CA GLY A 78 3.41 -6.77 -4.48
C GLY A 78 2.92 -5.34 -4.53
N TRP A 79 2.58 -4.76 -3.36
CA TRP A 79 2.22 -3.35 -3.27
C TRP A 79 3.38 -2.42 -3.65
N ILE A 80 4.59 -2.67 -3.14
CA ILE A 80 5.77 -1.86 -3.49
C ILE A 80 6.03 -1.92 -5.00
N ALA A 81 6.01 -3.12 -5.58
CA ALA A 81 6.24 -3.30 -7.01
C ALA A 81 5.21 -2.53 -7.84
N LEU A 82 3.91 -2.64 -7.50
CA LEU A 82 2.86 -1.89 -8.18
C LEU A 82 3.00 -0.38 -8.02
N THR A 83 3.34 0.08 -6.81
CA THR A 83 3.56 1.50 -6.55
C THR A 83 4.71 2.04 -7.39
N LEU A 84 5.82 1.31 -7.49
CA LEU A 84 6.95 1.70 -8.32
C LEU A 84 6.59 1.70 -9.81
N ILE A 85 5.88 0.68 -10.31
CA ILE A 85 5.46 0.60 -11.72
C ILE A 85 4.51 1.75 -12.06
N PHE A 86 3.43 1.95 -11.29
CA PHE A 86 2.49 3.03 -11.56
C PHE A 86 3.11 4.41 -11.37
N SER A 87 3.98 4.58 -10.39
CA SER A 87 4.72 5.85 -10.24
C SER A 87 5.64 6.09 -11.42
N ALA A 88 6.37 5.08 -11.90
CA ALA A 88 7.25 5.20 -13.07
C ALA A 88 6.47 5.61 -14.32
N LEU A 89 5.26 5.06 -14.48
CA LEU A 89 4.36 5.39 -15.58
C LEU A 89 3.77 6.80 -15.44
N LEU A 90 3.46 7.27 -14.23
CA LEU A 90 2.77 8.55 -14.02
C LEU A 90 3.71 9.75 -13.91
N VAL A 91 4.91 9.57 -13.35
CA VAL A 91 5.82 10.68 -13.01
C VAL A 91 6.20 11.56 -14.21
N PRO A 92 6.53 11.01 -15.39
CA PRO A 92 6.83 11.84 -16.56
C PRO A 92 5.65 12.71 -17.00
N TYR A 93 4.43 12.20 -16.91
CA TYR A 93 3.24 12.91 -17.40
C TYR A 93 2.65 13.87 -16.36
N VAL A 94 2.71 13.52 -15.08
CA VAL A 94 2.11 14.32 -14.00
C VAL A 94 3.08 15.40 -13.51
N TYR A 95 4.38 15.07 -13.43
CA TYR A 95 5.37 15.94 -12.81
C TYR A 95 6.49 16.39 -13.76
N GLY A 96 6.57 15.86 -15.00
CA GLY A 96 7.60 16.23 -15.97
C GLY A 96 9.01 15.76 -15.62
N PHE A 97 9.16 14.85 -14.65
CA PHE A 97 10.45 14.30 -14.24
C PHE A 97 10.73 12.94 -14.89
N ASP A 98 12.01 12.58 -14.98
CA ASP A 98 12.41 11.23 -15.39
C ASP A 98 11.91 10.19 -14.36
N TRP A 99 11.48 9.03 -14.84
CA TRP A 99 11.03 7.92 -13.99
C TRP A 99 12.16 7.39 -13.10
N THR A 100 13.42 7.64 -13.42
CA THR A 100 14.53 7.28 -12.52
C THR A 100 14.48 8.06 -11.20
N SER A 101 13.85 9.24 -11.16
CA SER A 101 13.75 10.08 -9.96
C SER A 101 13.01 9.43 -8.79
N ILE A 102 12.13 8.46 -9.04
CA ILE A 102 11.41 7.72 -7.99
C ILE A 102 12.21 6.54 -7.42
N ILE A 103 13.25 6.06 -8.11
CA ILE A 103 14.13 5.02 -7.59
C ILE A 103 15.21 5.70 -6.77
N ASN A 104 14.86 6.08 -5.55
CA ASN A 104 15.78 6.71 -4.62
C ASN A 104 15.65 6.13 -3.20
N PHE A 105 16.69 6.34 -2.39
CA PHE A 105 16.75 5.85 -1.01
C PHE A 105 15.62 6.38 -0.12
N SER A 106 15.11 7.60 -0.38
CA SER A 106 14.00 8.17 0.37
C SER A 106 12.72 7.39 0.10
N GLN A 107 12.44 7.07 -1.16
CA GLN A 107 11.27 6.30 -1.57
C GLN A 107 11.34 4.86 -1.04
N MET A 108 12.52 4.23 -1.10
CA MET A 108 12.72 2.92 -0.48
C MET A 108 12.48 2.97 1.04
N ARG A 109 12.94 4.04 1.71
CA ARG A 109 12.72 4.23 3.15
C ARG A 109 11.23 4.38 3.48
N ALA A 110 10.50 5.17 2.69
CA ALA A 110 9.08 5.41 2.86
C ALA A 110 8.24 4.13 2.72
N ASN A 111 8.69 3.14 1.94
CA ASN A 111 7.97 1.88 1.76
C ASN A 111 8.08 0.93 2.97
N TRP A 112 9.06 1.07 3.86
CA TRP A 112 9.18 0.20 5.04
C TRP A 112 7.99 0.28 5.99
N SER A 113 7.43 1.48 6.19
CA SER A 113 6.23 1.64 7.03
C SER A 113 5.04 0.87 6.45
N THR A 114 4.94 0.81 5.12
CA THR A 114 3.87 0.07 4.43
C THR A 114 4.06 -1.45 4.53
N LEU A 115 5.31 -1.95 4.46
CA LEU A 115 5.62 -3.35 4.74
C LEU A 115 5.19 -3.75 6.15
N LEU A 116 5.59 -2.94 7.14
CA LEU A 116 5.23 -3.17 8.54
C LEU A 116 3.71 -3.16 8.74
N ALA A 117 3.01 -2.22 8.09
CA ALA A 117 1.55 -2.15 8.13
C ALA A 117 0.89 -3.45 7.62
N VAL A 118 1.36 -4.01 6.50
CA VAL A 118 0.85 -5.29 5.98
C VAL A 118 1.11 -6.44 6.95
N PHE A 119 2.32 -6.53 7.52
CA PHE A 119 2.65 -7.60 8.46
C PHE A 119 1.84 -7.52 9.75
N LEU A 120 1.70 -6.33 10.33
CA LEU A 120 0.90 -6.11 11.54
C LEU A 120 -0.58 -6.41 11.27
N ALA A 121 -1.11 -6.01 10.11
CA ALA A 121 -2.47 -6.33 9.70
C ALA A 121 -2.69 -7.85 9.57
N GLY A 122 -1.71 -8.57 9.00
CA GLY A 122 -1.72 -10.03 8.91
C GLY A 122 -1.69 -10.69 10.28
N ILE A 123 -0.84 -10.24 11.19
CA ILE A 123 -0.79 -10.75 12.57
C ILE A 123 -2.14 -10.54 13.26
N LEU A 124 -2.68 -9.33 13.21
CA LEU A 124 -3.97 -9.00 13.84
C LEU A 124 -5.12 -9.84 13.28
N ALA A 125 -5.17 -10.00 11.95
CA ALA A 125 -6.17 -10.83 11.29
C ALA A 125 -6.07 -12.31 11.70
N SER A 126 -4.86 -12.82 11.95
CA SER A 126 -4.68 -14.19 12.47
C SER A 126 -5.17 -14.34 13.91
N LEU A 127 -4.85 -13.38 14.78
CA LEU A 127 -5.27 -13.38 16.19
C LEU A 127 -6.80 -13.33 16.33
N GLN A 128 -7.48 -12.53 15.51
CA GLN A 128 -8.95 -12.48 15.49
C GLN A 128 -9.57 -13.83 15.10
N LYS A 129 -8.93 -14.58 14.20
CA LYS A 129 -9.45 -15.89 13.75
C LYS A 129 -9.28 -16.95 14.82
N SER A 130 -8.25 -16.86 15.66
CA SER A 130 -8.08 -17.76 16.81
C SER A 130 -9.05 -17.50 17.96
N SER A 131 -9.49 -16.25 18.18
CA SER A 131 -10.44 -15.92 19.25
C SER A 131 -11.90 -16.33 18.96
N LEU A 132 -12.19 -16.78 17.74
CA LEU A 132 -13.52 -17.22 17.30
C LEU A 132 -13.65 -18.75 17.28
N LYS A 133 -12.61 -19.47 17.72
CA LYS A 133 -12.61 -20.93 17.91
C LYS A 133 -12.64 -21.25 19.39
#